data_AF-A0A0S9QZ78-F1
#
_entry.id   AF-A0A0S9QZ78-F1
#
_cell.length_a   1.000
_cell.length_b   1.000
_cell.length_c   1.000
_cell.angle_alpha   90.00
_cell.angle_beta   90.00
_cell.angle_gamma   90.00
#
_symmetry.space_group_name_H-M   'P 1'
#
loop_
_entity.id
_entity.type
_entity.pdbx_description
1 polymer ?
#
loop_
_entity_poly.entity_id
_entity_poly.type
_entity_poly.pdbx_seq_one_letter_code
_entity_poly.pdbx_strand_id
1 'polypeptide(L)' 'MTEPPDDNLDHYALGFYAPGKGLRREDCPYAEGTQAHAQWMAGYDAAMKAGEGA' A
#
# COMPACT_ATOMS: atom_id res chain seq x y z
N MET A 1 27.81 -12.16 6.22
CA MET A 1 26.40 -12.35 5.87
C MET A 1 25.98 -11.08 5.18
N THR A 2 25.85 -11.11 3.86
CA THR A 2 25.32 -9.99 3.07
C THR A 2 23.82 -10.01 3.24
N GLU A 3 23.30 -9.17 4.13
CA GLU A 3 21.88 -8.82 4.16
C GLU A 3 21.51 -8.35 2.74
N PRO A 4 20.55 -9.00 2.04
CA PRO A 4 20.04 -8.43 0.81
C PRO A 4 19.52 -7.02 1.15
N PRO A 5 19.78 -6.01 0.31
CA PRO A 5 19.26 -4.68 0.57
C PRO A 5 17.77 -4.81 0.82
N ASP A 6 17.30 -4.15 1.86
CA ASP A 6 15.90 -4.00 2.24
C ASP A 6 15.11 -3.52 1.00
N ASP A 7 14.71 -4.46 0.14
CA ASP A 7 13.69 -4.31 -0.89
C ASP A 7 12.29 -4.28 -0.22
N ASN A 8 12.26 -3.98 1.09
CA ASN A 8 11.09 -3.60 1.88
C ASN A 8 10.67 -2.18 1.51
N LEU A 9 10.40 -1.94 0.23
CA LEU A 9 9.44 -0.92 -0.09
C LEU A 9 8.12 -1.41 0.51
N ASP A 10 7.77 -0.89 1.68
CA ASP A 10 6.60 -1.32 2.44
C ASP A 10 5.34 -0.92 1.66
N HIS A 11 4.96 -1.76 0.69
CA HIS A 11 3.87 -1.52 -0.23
C HIS A 11 2.56 -1.32 0.54
N TYR A 12 2.46 -1.96 1.70
CA TYR A 12 1.40 -1.73 2.67
C TYR A 12 1.36 -0.27 3.15
N ALA A 13 2.49 0.28 3.63
CA ALA A 13 2.54 1.68 4.06
C ALA A 13 2.21 2.64 2.89
N LEU A 14 2.70 2.35 1.68
CA LEU A 14 2.37 3.13 0.49
C LEU A 14 0.87 3.15 0.20
N GLY A 15 0.19 2.00 0.37
CA GLY A 15 -1.26 1.89 0.25
C GLY A 15 -1.99 2.66 1.34
N PHE A 16 -1.47 2.61 2.58
CA PHE A 16 -2.05 3.32 3.71
C PHE A 16 -2.04 4.85 3.53
N TYR A 17 -0.97 5.41 2.96
CA TYR A 17 -0.91 6.86 2.71
C TYR A 17 -1.60 7.31 1.41
N ALA A 18 -1.97 6.39 0.53
CA ALA A 18 -2.59 6.70 -0.76
C ALA A 18 -3.90 7.51 -0.64
N PRO A 19 -4.91 7.12 0.18
CA PRO A 19 -6.14 7.90 0.29
C PRO A 19 -5.89 9.31 0.84
N GLY A 20 -4.93 9.48 1.75
CA GLY A 20 -4.51 10.80 2.26
C GLY A 20 -3.86 11.69 1.19
N LYS A 21 -3.35 11.11 0.10
CA LYS A 21 -2.83 11.83 -1.07
C LYS A 21 -3.88 12.02 -2.18
N GLY A 22 -5.10 11.55 -1.98
CA GLY A 22 -6.16 11.58 -3.00
C GLY A 22 -6.00 10.53 -4.10
N LEU A 23 -5.12 9.54 -3.91
CA LEU A 23 -5.00 8.40 -4.82
C LEU A 23 -6.16 7.44 -4.58
N ARG A 24 -6.67 6.82 -5.64
CA ARG A 24 -7.72 5.79 -5.57
C ARG A 24 -7.13 4.40 -5.71
N ARG A 25 -7.88 3.36 -5.35
CA ARG A 25 -7.44 1.95 -5.55
C ARG A 25 -7.10 1.63 -7.00
N GLU A 26 -7.79 2.27 -7.93
CA GLU A 26 -7.60 2.19 -9.38
C GLU A 26 -6.31 2.89 -9.88
N ASP A 27 -5.74 3.82 -9.10
CA ASP A 27 -4.43 4.44 -9.37
C ASP A 27 -3.25 3.62 -8.81
N CYS A 28 -3.50 2.38 -8.34
CA CYS A 28 -2.46 1.51 -7.82
C CYS A 28 -1.39 1.26 -8.91
N PRO A 29 -0.11 1.63 -8.68
CA PRO A 29 0.94 1.49 -9.69
C PRO A 29 1.40 0.03 -9.88
N TYR A 30 0.88 -0.89 -9.07
CA TYR A 30 1.25 -2.30 -9.09
C TYR A 30 0.28 -3.11 -9.95
N ALA A 31 0.80 -4.06 -10.72
CA ALA A 31 -0.04 -4.95 -11.51
C ALA A 31 -0.88 -5.88 -10.63
N GLU A 32 -2.15 -6.07 -11.02
CA GLU A 32 -3.06 -6.96 -10.32
C GLU A 32 -2.50 -8.39 -10.25
N GLY A 33 -2.64 -9.05 -9.09
CA GLY A 33 -2.08 -10.39 -8.84
C GLY A 33 -0.62 -10.42 -8.35
N THR A 34 0.06 -9.27 -8.27
CA THR A 34 1.39 -9.18 -7.65
C THR A 34 1.29 -9.06 -6.12
N GLN A 35 2.33 -9.51 -5.41
CA GLN A 35 2.40 -9.39 -3.95
C GLN A 35 2.43 -7.91 -3.51
N ALA A 36 3.03 -7.02 -4.30
CA ALA A 36 3.00 -5.57 -4.07
C ALA A 36 1.59 -4.99 -4.16
N HIS A 37 0.81 -5.39 -5.18
CA HIS A 37 -0.59 -4.99 -5.31
C HIS A 37 -1.44 -5.45 -4.12
N ALA A 38 -1.27 -6.71 -3.68
CA ALA A 38 -1.99 -7.24 -2.52
C ALA A 38 -1.66 -6.46 -1.24
N GLN A 39 -0.38 -6.19 -0.98
CA GLN A 39 0.07 -5.41 0.17
C GLN A 39 -0.45 -3.97 0.13
N TRP A 40 -0.34 -3.30 -1.02
CA TRP A 40 -0.83 -1.94 -1.19
C TRP A 40 -2.35 -1.84 -1.02
N MET A 41 -3.12 -2.78 -1.59
CA MET A 41 -4.57 -2.81 -1.38
C MET A 41 -4.95 -3.04 0.09
N ALA A 42 -4.21 -3.90 0.80
CA ALA A 42 -4.45 -4.13 2.23
C ALA A 42 -4.17 -2.86 3.06
N GLY A 43 -3.09 -2.13 2.76
CA GLY A 43 -2.79 -0.86 3.39
C GLY A 43 -3.84 0.21 3.12
N TYR A 44 -4.29 0.31 1.88
CA TYR A 44 -5.36 1.23 1.47
C TYR A 44 -6.65 0.97 2.24
N ASP A 45 -7.07 -0.29 2.33
CA ASP A 45 -8.28 -0.69 3.08
C ASP A 45 -8.17 -0.31 4.57
N ALA A 46 -7.00 -0.53 5.17
CA ALA A 46 -6.73 -0.14 6.55
C ALA A 46 -6.80 1.38 6.75
N ALA A 47 -6.28 2.17 5.81
CA ALA A 47 -6.36 3.63 5.87
C ALA A 47 -7.77 4.17 5.69
N MET A 48 -8.56 3.59 4.79
CA MET A 48 -9.98 3.94 4.64
C MET A 48 -10.75 3.67 5.94
N LYS A 49 -10.55 2.49 6.54
CA LYS A 49 -11.15 2.16 7.86
C LYS A 49 -10.68 3.08 8.99
N ALA A 50 -9.42 3.50 8.97
CA ALA A 50 -8.89 4.44 9.96
C ALA A 50 -9.42 5.86 9.75
N GLY A 51 -9.65 6.27 8.51
CA GLY A 51 -10.16 7.61 8.14
C GLY A 51 -11.66 7.79 8.30
N GLU A 52 -12.47 6.73 8.15
CA GLU A 52 -13.93 6.76 8.32
C GLU A 52 -14.38 6.82 9.80
N GLY A 53 -13.45 6.78 10.75
CA GLY A 53 -13.73 6.83 12.20
C GLY A 53 -13.46 8.16 12.90
N ALA A 54 -13.13 9.23 12.16
CA ALA A 54 -12.79 10.55 12.71
C ALA A 54 -13.93 11.58 12.58
#